data_AF-A0A5C3Q9N8-F1
#
_entry.id   AF-A0A5C3Q9N8-F1
#
_cell.length_a   1.000
_cell.length_b   1.000
_cell.length_c   1.000
_cell.angle_alpha   90.00
_cell.angle_beta   90.00
_cell.angle_gamma   90.00
#
_symmetry.space_group_name_H-M   'P 1'
#
loop_
_entity.id
_entity.type
_entity.pdbx_description
1 polymer ?
#
loop_
_entity_poly.entity_id
_entity_poly.type
_entity_poly.pdbx_seq_one_letter_code
_entity_poly.pdbx_strand_id
1 'polypeptide(L)'
;MRSIIPLFLVAAAGASAQSFNGDGAGDLVTVPAPSSSSEPAPLELTMEEKQLIKKRKRRAQAIRESRELPLPRVARSSSETDTSSTRSTTSSWESWSSWAGNLKFKNLGLRKRDEDPLDNRGDLPEVGYYNPKDKGGGMLTIIPVTYPMGQGEPANIIISGNSDVDVLRHQEVDGGLLNYFESLGYSGECLGQTGGSRQGMDLGDGHGNKNQTAVMRWNYGDPQLGTCTQTVIGGNHFRYWIQDGPEANSGAVFLAASVELPIAQGHDIVRNGYNIGRDEIVGNITEEVIPTLNLTADHAYTGRTSANGYTYFTDIKFVTGLLENTNDGINHNTTVQIEGVVNSTDGYVAVFEVRIEERPEGSGVSLASSKWVVVGSLLALALPFML
;
A
#
# COMPACT_ATOMS: atom_id res chain seq x y z
N MET A 1 14.39 53.94 -28.16
CA MET A 1 15.82 53.60 -28.26
C MET A 1 15.91 52.12 -28.59
N ARG A 2 16.47 51.80 -29.76
CA ARG A 2 16.63 50.43 -30.27
C ARG A 2 17.72 49.74 -29.47
N SER A 3 17.49 48.53 -28.99
CA SER A 3 18.55 47.66 -28.44
C SER A 3 18.65 46.40 -29.28
N ILE A 4 19.89 46.07 -29.60
CA ILE A 4 20.35 45.17 -30.65
C ILE A 4 20.54 43.77 -30.03
N ILE A 5 20.01 42.75 -30.71
CA ILE A 5 20.26 41.33 -30.42
C ILE A 5 21.47 40.89 -31.25
N PRO A 6 22.49 40.21 -30.69
CA PRO A 6 23.49 39.54 -31.50
C PRO A 6 23.03 38.12 -31.86
N LEU A 7 22.99 37.89 -33.16
CA LEU A 7 22.79 36.61 -33.84
C LEU A 7 24.13 35.85 -33.81
N PHE A 8 24.20 34.68 -33.17
CA PHE A 8 25.34 33.76 -33.33
C PHE A 8 24.99 32.66 -34.33
N LEU A 9 25.74 32.67 -35.43
CA LEU A 9 25.78 31.70 -36.51
C LEU A 9 26.59 30.48 -36.04
N VAL A 10 26.01 29.28 -36.05
CA VAL A 10 26.78 28.03 -35.91
C VAL A 10 26.92 27.42 -37.31
N ALA A 11 28.15 27.42 -37.82
CA ALA A 11 28.52 26.79 -39.06
C ALA A 11 28.74 25.28 -38.85
N ALA A 12 28.13 24.49 -39.72
CA ALA A 12 28.35 23.06 -39.84
C ALA A 12 29.64 22.77 -40.64
N ALA A 13 30.48 21.88 -40.12
CA ALA A 13 31.49 21.13 -40.84
C ALA A 13 31.43 19.71 -40.25
N GLY A 14 31.20 18.63 -40.99
CA GLY A 14 31.81 18.28 -42.26
C GLY A 14 32.71 17.08 -42.01
N ALA A 15 32.12 15.91 -41.73
CA ALA A 15 32.86 14.67 -41.53
C ALA A 15 33.35 14.13 -42.88
N SER A 16 34.66 13.94 -43.01
CA SER A 16 35.27 13.24 -44.14
C SER A 16 35.95 11.96 -43.63
N ALA A 17 35.61 10.86 -44.28
CA ALA A 17 36.19 9.54 -44.05
C ALA A 17 37.56 9.46 -44.72
N GLN A 18 38.53 8.86 -44.05
CA GLN A 18 39.75 8.35 -44.68
C GLN A 18 40.01 6.91 -44.22
N SER A 19 40.04 6.02 -45.20
CA SER A 19 40.55 4.65 -45.10
C SER A 19 42.07 4.64 -45.04
N PHE A 20 42.65 3.76 -44.23
CA PHE A 20 44.02 3.31 -44.41
C PHE A 20 44.09 1.79 -44.26
N ASN A 21 44.42 1.12 -45.37
CA ASN A 21 45.07 -0.19 -45.40
C ASN A 21 46.58 0.02 -45.28
N GLY A 22 47.30 -0.86 -44.59
CA GLY A 22 48.75 -0.91 -44.63
C GLY A 22 49.36 -1.76 -43.53
N ASP A 23 49.87 -2.92 -43.94
CA ASP A 23 50.59 -3.91 -43.15
C ASP A 23 51.83 -3.35 -42.42
N GLY A 24 52.10 -3.89 -41.23
CA GLY A 24 53.32 -3.63 -40.48
C GLY A 24 53.46 -4.55 -39.27
N ALA A 25 54.21 -5.64 -39.44
CA ALA A 25 54.66 -6.49 -38.34
C ALA A 25 55.60 -5.69 -37.41
N GLY A 26 55.30 -5.68 -36.11
CA GLY A 26 56.12 -5.03 -35.09
C GLY A 26 55.61 -5.32 -33.68
N ASP A 27 56.42 -6.06 -32.93
CA ASP A 27 56.50 -6.21 -31.47
C ASP A 27 55.22 -6.45 -30.65
N LEU A 28 55.16 -7.68 -30.14
CA LEU A 28 54.25 -8.15 -29.10
C LEU A 28 54.55 -7.41 -27.78
N VAL A 29 53.95 -6.24 -27.58
CA VAL A 29 53.89 -5.58 -26.27
C VAL A 29 52.94 -6.40 -25.39
N THR A 30 53.50 -7.13 -24.43
CA THR A 30 52.73 -7.78 -23.36
C THR A 30 51.95 -6.73 -22.58
N VAL A 31 50.63 -6.71 -22.78
CA VAL A 31 49.68 -5.98 -21.95
C VAL A 31 49.67 -6.64 -20.57
N PRO A 32 49.98 -5.92 -19.48
CA PRO A 32 49.86 -6.50 -18.14
C PRO A 32 48.38 -6.79 -17.86
N ALA A 33 48.11 -8.00 -17.38
CA ALA A 33 46.80 -8.40 -16.92
C ALA A 33 46.26 -7.39 -15.87
N PRO A 34 44.96 -7.06 -15.89
CA PRO A 34 44.38 -6.18 -14.89
C PRO A 34 44.55 -6.83 -13.51
N SER A 35 45.29 -6.16 -12.63
CA SER A 35 45.45 -6.56 -11.25
C SER A 35 44.07 -6.56 -10.57
N SER A 36 43.70 -7.73 -10.09
CA SER A 36 42.60 -7.95 -9.17
C SER A 36 42.70 -7.08 -7.92
N SER A 37 41.54 -6.83 -7.32
CA SER A 37 41.30 -6.34 -5.95
C SER A 37 41.56 -4.85 -5.69
N SER A 38 40.66 -4.00 -6.19
CA SER A 38 40.08 -2.99 -5.30
C SER A 38 38.59 -3.30 -5.18
N GLU A 39 38.18 -3.89 -4.05
CA GLU A 39 36.78 -3.78 -3.64
C GLU A 39 36.40 -2.29 -3.75
N PRO A 40 35.26 -1.94 -4.38
CA PRO A 40 34.80 -0.57 -4.33
C PRO A 40 34.69 -0.18 -2.86
N ALA A 41 35.35 0.92 -2.48
CA ALA A 41 35.25 1.45 -1.13
C ALA A 41 33.76 1.55 -0.76
N PRO A 42 33.35 1.10 0.44
CA PRO A 42 31.96 1.17 0.84
C PRO A 42 31.50 2.63 0.69
N LEU A 43 30.47 2.83 -0.13
CA LEU A 43 29.91 4.14 -0.41
C LEU A 43 29.63 4.84 0.92
N GLU A 44 30.39 5.90 1.20
CA GLU A 44 30.23 6.62 2.44
C GLU A 44 28.91 7.37 2.39
N LEU A 45 27.93 6.90 3.17
CA LEU A 45 26.63 7.54 3.28
C LEU A 45 26.82 9.01 3.67
N THR A 46 26.17 9.88 2.90
CA THR A 46 26.08 11.31 3.17
C THR A 46 25.48 11.54 4.56
N MET A 47 25.73 12.72 5.14
CA MET A 47 25.12 13.09 6.42
C MET A 47 23.58 13.07 6.37
N GLU A 48 22.99 13.40 5.23
CA GLU A 48 21.54 13.33 5.00
C GLU A 48 21.04 11.89 5.01
N GLU A 49 21.71 10.96 4.33
CA GLU A 49 21.35 9.54 4.35
C GLU A 49 21.49 8.93 5.74
N LYS A 50 22.55 9.28 6.48
CA LYS A 50 22.72 8.87 7.88
C LYS A 50 21.60 9.41 8.77
N GLN A 51 21.16 10.65 8.56
CA GLN A 51 20.01 11.24 9.28
C GLN A 51 18.69 10.56 8.88
N LEU A 52 18.50 10.23 7.61
CA LEU A 52 17.32 9.52 7.11
C LEU A 52 17.23 8.12 7.73
N ILE A 53 18.33 7.36 7.74
CA ILE A 53 18.39 6.05 8.41
C ILE A 53 18.08 6.17 9.91
N LYS A 54 18.63 7.19 10.58
CA LYS A 54 18.32 7.45 11.99
C LYS A 54 16.83 7.79 12.19
N LYS A 55 16.23 8.57 11.28
CA LYS A 55 14.80 8.89 11.28
C LYS A 55 13.95 7.63 11.06
N ARG A 56 14.34 6.75 10.12
CA ARG A 56 13.70 5.45 9.86
C ARG A 56 13.72 4.54 11.08
N LYS A 57 14.88 4.42 11.75
CA LYS A 57 14.98 3.63 13.00
C LYS A 57 14.07 4.17 14.10
N ARG A 58 14.03 5.49 14.28
CA ARG A 58 13.12 6.13 15.24
C ARG A 58 11.65 5.92 14.86
N ARG A 59 11.32 5.93 13.57
CA ARG A 59 9.97 5.63 13.09
C ARG A 59 9.55 4.21 13.41
N ALA A 60 10.39 3.22 13.08
CA ALA A 60 10.11 1.81 13.39
C ALA A 60 9.89 1.61 14.90
N GLN A 61 10.70 2.29 15.72
CA GLN A 61 10.52 2.30 17.17
C GLN A 61 9.20 2.96 17.61
N ALA A 62 8.84 4.13 17.05
CA ALA A 62 7.60 4.82 17.39
C ALA A 62 6.35 4.01 17.01
N ILE A 63 6.38 3.29 15.88
CA ILE A 63 5.30 2.36 15.48
C ILE A 63 5.13 1.28 16.53
N ARG A 64 6.23 0.63 16.92
CA ARG A 64 6.22 -0.41 17.95
C ARG A 64 5.68 0.12 19.28
N GLU A 65 6.13 1.29 19.71
CA GLU A 65 5.66 1.93 20.95
C GLU A 65 4.18 2.30 20.89
N SER A 66 3.68 2.78 19.73
CA SER A 66 2.26 3.13 19.57
C SER A 66 1.33 1.91 19.63
N ARG A 67 1.82 0.72 19.25
CA ARG A 67 1.07 -0.54 19.33
C ARG A 67 0.99 -1.11 20.76
N GLU A 68 1.95 -0.77 21.62
CA GLU A 68 1.97 -1.22 23.02
C GLU A 68 1.12 -0.33 23.95
N LEU A 69 0.63 0.82 23.47
CA LEU A 69 -0.22 1.70 24.26
C LEU A 69 -1.65 1.14 24.35
N PRO A 70 -2.17 0.86 25.56
CA PRO A 70 -3.57 0.49 25.72
C PRO A 70 -4.44 1.64 25.24
N LEU A 71 -5.44 1.34 24.40
CA LEU A 71 -6.47 2.30 24.04
C LEU A 71 -7.03 2.94 25.31
N PRO A 72 -7.20 4.28 25.36
CA PRO A 72 -7.79 4.93 26.51
C PRO A 72 -9.18 4.32 26.74
N ARG A 73 -9.36 3.64 27.88
CA ARG A 73 -10.69 3.25 28.35
C ARG A 73 -11.53 4.52 28.36
N VAL A 74 -12.55 4.55 27.51
CA VAL A 74 -13.61 5.56 27.59
C VAL A 74 -14.17 5.46 29.01
N ALA A 75 -13.79 6.41 29.85
CA ALA A 75 -14.32 6.54 31.19
C ALA A 75 -15.80 6.85 31.03
N ARG A 76 -16.65 5.87 31.32
CA ARG A 76 -18.09 6.05 31.42
C ARG A 76 -18.32 7.03 32.57
N SER A 77 -18.58 8.29 32.26
CA SER A 77 -18.90 9.29 33.28
C SER A 77 -20.26 8.93 33.86
N SER A 78 -20.25 8.33 35.05
CA SER A 78 -21.41 8.26 35.93
C SER A 78 -21.66 9.66 36.49
N SER A 79 -22.52 10.43 35.83
CA SER A 79 -23.15 11.59 36.46
C SER A 79 -24.46 11.12 37.09
N GLU A 80 -24.38 10.78 38.37
CA GLU A 80 -25.52 10.85 39.28
C GLU A 80 -25.89 12.32 39.47
N THR A 81 -27.12 12.69 39.12
CA THR A 81 -27.86 13.71 39.87
C THR A 81 -29.33 13.30 39.96
N ASP A 82 -29.71 13.17 41.22
CA ASP A 82 -31.00 12.80 41.77
C ASP A 82 -32.00 13.97 41.65
N THR A 83 -33.27 13.70 41.35
CA THR A 83 -34.44 14.01 42.21
C THR A 83 -35.79 14.10 41.47
N SER A 84 -36.66 13.17 41.86
CA SER A 84 -38.05 13.37 42.31
C SER A 84 -39.25 13.27 41.33
N SER A 85 -40.29 12.61 41.89
CA SER A 85 -41.70 12.52 41.48
C SER A 85 -41.98 11.59 40.29
N THR A 86 -42.83 10.55 40.36
CA THR A 86 -43.91 10.22 41.29
C THR A 86 -44.31 8.75 41.13
N ARG A 87 -44.52 8.07 42.27
CA ARG A 87 -45.57 7.08 42.57
C ARG A 87 -46.11 6.20 41.42
N SER A 88 -45.78 4.90 41.43
CA SER A 88 -46.67 3.87 40.89
C SER A 88 -46.77 2.68 41.82
N THR A 89 -48.02 2.28 42.05
CA THR A 89 -48.50 1.22 42.91
C THR A 89 -48.45 -0.13 42.20
N THR A 90 -48.24 -1.17 42.99
CA THR A 90 -48.33 -2.59 42.68
C THR A 90 -49.60 -2.99 41.91
N SER A 91 -49.48 -3.86 40.90
CA SER A 91 -50.34 -5.03 40.61
C SER A 91 -50.00 -5.55 39.19
N SER A 92 -49.52 -6.78 39.09
CA SER A 92 -50.29 -8.00 38.82
C SER A 92 -50.40 -8.30 37.33
N TRP A 93 -49.85 -9.44 36.99
CA TRP A 93 -50.01 -10.13 35.72
C TRP A 93 -51.49 -10.42 35.48
N GLU A 94 -52.00 -10.16 34.28
CA GLU A 94 -53.00 -10.98 33.59
C GLU A 94 -53.23 -10.52 32.13
N SER A 95 -52.87 -11.41 31.21
CA SER A 95 -53.64 -11.84 30.04
C SER A 95 -54.49 -10.82 29.26
N TRP A 96 -54.01 -10.40 28.08
CA TRP A 96 -54.88 -10.13 26.92
C TRP A 96 -54.27 -10.69 25.63
N SER A 97 -54.55 -11.97 25.37
CA SER A 97 -54.56 -12.55 24.04
C SER A 97 -55.91 -12.25 23.37
N SER A 98 -55.97 -11.20 22.55
CA SER A 98 -56.84 -11.12 21.36
C SER A 98 -56.67 -9.77 20.69
N TRP A 99 -55.88 -9.74 19.61
CA TRP A 99 -56.04 -8.84 18.46
C TRP A 99 -55.20 -9.40 17.31
N ALA A 100 -55.47 -10.66 16.94
CA ALA A 100 -55.00 -11.23 15.69
C ALA A 100 -56.06 -10.93 14.61
N GLY A 101 -55.92 -9.78 13.97
CA GLY A 101 -56.80 -9.35 12.88
C GLY A 101 -56.00 -8.73 11.75
N ASN A 102 -55.69 -9.56 10.74
CA ASN A 102 -55.37 -9.17 9.37
C ASN A 102 -54.28 -8.10 9.15
N LEU A 103 -53.01 -8.50 9.30
CA LEU A 103 -51.98 -7.98 8.38
C LEU A 103 -51.63 -9.10 7.40
N LYS A 104 -52.13 -8.97 6.16
CA LYS A 104 -51.56 -9.68 5.01
C LYS A 104 -50.07 -9.35 5.00
N PHE A 105 -49.22 -10.34 5.24
CA PHE A 105 -47.81 -10.30 4.86
C PHE A 105 -47.76 -10.13 3.34
N LYS A 106 -47.86 -8.89 2.86
CA LYS A 106 -47.28 -8.52 1.59
C LYS A 106 -45.80 -8.82 1.74
N ASN A 107 -45.27 -9.62 0.82
CA ASN A 107 -43.86 -9.73 0.51
C ASN A 107 -43.17 -8.38 0.73
N LEU A 108 -42.59 -8.17 1.91
CA LEU A 108 -41.46 -7.29 2.07
C LEU A 108 -40.37 -8.04 1.33
N GLY A 109 -40.24 -7.70 0.05
CA GLY A 109 -39.14 -8.20 -0.77
C GLY A 109 -37.88 -7.97 0.04
N LEU A 110 -37.29 -9.07 0.48
CA LEU A 110 -35.88 -9.11 0.81
C LEU A 110 -35.22 -8.56 -0.45
N ARG A 111 -34.80 -7.29 -0.40
CA ARG A 111 -33.86 -6.76 -1.37
C ARG A 111 -32.75 -7.79 -1.40
N LYS A 112 -32.54 -8.44 -2.56
CA LYS A 112 -31.24 -9.05 -2.86
C LYS A 112 -30.24 -8.02 -2.37
N ARG A 113 -29.33 -8.40 -1.46
CA ARG A 113 -28.16 -7.55 -1.22
C ARG A 113 -27.63 -7.24 -2.62
N ASP A 114 -27.50 -5.96 -2.95
CA ASP A 114 -26.82 -5.58 -4.17
C ASP A 114 -25.49 -6.33 -4.13
N GLU A 115 -25.26 -7.22 -5.09
CA GLU A 115 -24.11 -8.11 -5.08
C GLU A 115 -22.87 -7.23 -5.10
N ASP A 116 -21.98 -7.38 -4.10
CA ASP A 116 -20.78 -6.56 -4.03
C ASP A 116 -19.94 -6.83 -5.29
N PRO A 117 -19.44 -5.80 -6.00
CA PRO A 117 -18.58 -6.00 -7.16
C PRO A 117 -17.37 -6.92 -6.88
N LEU A 118 -16.92 -7.02 -5.62
CA LEU A 118 -15.87 -7.94 -5.21
C LEU A 118 -16.34 -9.39 -5.02
N ASP A 119 -17.63 -9.64 -4.83
CA ASP A 119 -18.22 -10.98 -4.69
C ASP A 119 -18.36 -11.69 -6.05
N ASN A 120 -18.39 -10.92 -7.15
CA ASN A 120 -18.56 -11.40 -8.52
C ASN A 120 -17.27 -11.34 -9.35
N ARG A 121 -16.11 -11.24 -8.71
CA ARG A 121 -14.82 -11.39 -9.38
C ARG A 121 -14.73 -12.82 -9.89
N GLY A 122 -14.60 -13.01 -11.20
CA GLY A 122 -14.37 -14.34 -11.79
C GLY A 122 -13.07 -14.97 -11.29
N ASP A 123 -12.65 -16.07 -11.91
CA ASP A 123 -11.39 -16.73 -11.53
C ASP A 123 -10.21 -15.74 -11.60
N LEU A 124 -9.62 -15.43 -10.44
CA LEU A 124 -8.50 -14.51 -10.34
C LEU A 124 -7.21 -15.18 -10.84
N PRO A 125 -6.27 -14.42 -11.44
CA PRO A 125 -4.91 -14.91 -11.66
C PRO A 125 -4.28 -15.38 -10.36
N GLU A 126 -3.34 -16.33 -10.42
CA GLU A 126 -2.67 -16.86 -9.22
C GLU A 126 -2.05 -15.77 -8.34
N VAL A 127 -1.47 -14.74 -8.96
CA VAL A 127 -0.87 -13.58 -8.27
C VAL A 127 -1.91 -12.59 -7.71
N GLY A 128 -3.18 -12.77 -8.05
CA GLY A 128 -4.33 -11.98 -7.60
C GLY A 128 -4.44 -10.58 -8.21
N TYR A 129 -3.73 -10.28 -9.30
CA TYR A 129 -3.90 -9.08 -10.10
C TYR A 129 -3.65 -9.39 -11.58
N TYR A 130 -4.22 -8.59 -12.48
CA TYR A 130 -3.87 -8.63 -13.90
C TYR A 130 -2.76 -7.64 -14.18
N ASN A 131 -1.76 -8.00 -15.00
CA ASN A 131 -0.69 -7.09 -15.36
C ASN A 131 -1.23 -5.97 -16.27
N PRO A 132 -1.14 -4.69 -15.87
CA PRO A 132 -1.67 -3.59 -16.68
C PRO A 132 -1.13 -3.55 -18.11
N LYS A 133 0.11 -3.97 -18.33
CA LYS A 133 0.76 -3.96 -19.65
C LYS A 133 0.08 -4.87 -20.68
N ASP A 134 -0.57 -5.95 -20.22
CA ASP A 134 -1.17 -6.95 -21.11
C ASP A 134 -2.34 -6.38 -21.93
N LYS A 135 -2.92 -5.26 -21.49
CA LYS A 135 -4.07 -4.61 -22.11
C LYS A 135 -3.87 -3.10 -22.36
N GLY A 136 -2.62 -2.68 -22.49
CA GLY A 136 -2.28 -1.30 -22.88
C GLY A 136 -2.22 -0.29 -21.73
N GLY A 137 -2.42 -0.74 -20.48
CA GLY A 137 -2.14 0.05 -19.29
C GLY A 137 -0.65 0.05 -18.92
N GLY A 138 -0.31 0.57 -17.74
CA GLY A 138 1.06 0.67 -17.29
C GLY A 138 1.24 0.73 -15.78
N MET A 139 2.48 0.57 -15.34
CA MET A 139 2.88 0.63 -13.92
C MET A 139 3.41 2.02 -13.50
N LEU A 140 3.30 3.02 -14.37
CA LEU A 140 3.66 4.40 -14.08
C LEU A 140 2.40 5.26 -14.03
N THR A 141 2.37 6.23 -13.13
CA THR A 141 1.31 7.23 -13.09
C THR A 141 1.39 8.17 -14.30
N ILE A 142 0.27 8.79 -14.61
CA ILE A 142 0.12 9.77 -15.67
C ILE A 142 0.05 11.15 -15.03
N ILE A 143 1.12 11.92 -15.22
CA ILE A 143 1.25 13.26 -14.66
C ILE A 143 1.09 14.27 -15.80
N PRO A 144 0.15 15.23 -15.72
CA PRO A 144 -0.14 16.12 -16.85
C PRO A 144 1.05 16.95 -17.33
N VAL A 145 1.93 17.38 -16.42
CA VAL A 145 3.11 18.19 -16.72
C VAL A 145 4.28 17.71 -15.88
N THR A 146 5.34 17.28 -16.55
CA THR A 146 6.62 16.86 -15.96
C THR A 146 7.78 17.43 -16.76
N TYR A 147 8.97 17.45 -16.18
CA TYR A 147 10.19 17.89 -16.86
C TYR A 147 11.30 16.85 -16.67
N PRO A 148 11.70 16.11 -17.71
CA PRO A 148 11.07 16.00 -19.04
C PRO A 148 9.58 15.60 -19.05
N MET A 149 8.87 15.92 -20.13
CA MET A 149 7.45 15.56 -20.29
C MET A 149 7.25 14.05 -20.43
N GLY A 150 6.11 13.55 -19.93
CA GLY A 150 5.70 12.15 -20.09
C GLY A 150 6.27 11.20 -19.02
N GLN A 151 6.85 11.73 -17.94
CA GLN A 151 7.31 10.95 -16.81
C GLN A 151 6.19 10.64 -15.82
N GLY A 152 6.33 9.55 -15.08
CA GLY A 152 5.37 9.07 -14.08
C GLY A 152 6.04 8.56 -12.81
N GLU A 153 5.23 8.40 -11.75
CA GLU A 153 5.64 7.76 -10.51
C GLU A 153 5.40 6.24 -10.60
N PRO A 154 6.30 5.40 -10.07
CA PRO A 154 6.14 3.95 -10.13
C PRO A 154 5.09 3.45 -9.13
N ALA A 155 4.13 2.67 -9.61
CA ALA A 155 3.26 1.84 -8.78
C ALA A 155 4.06 0.63 -8.26
N ASN A 156 4.78 0.83 -7.15
CA ASN A 156 5.78 -0.08 -6.60
C ASN A 156 5.24 -1.00 -5.50
N ILE A 157 3.94 -0.93 -5.18
CA ILE A 157 3.24 -1.87 -4.30
C ILE A 157 1.92 -2.30 -4.95
N ILE A 158 1.52 -3.56 -4.75
CA ILE A 158 0.20 -4.08 -5.10
C ILE A 158 -0.40 -4.78 -3.87
N ILE A 159 -1.60 -4.40 -3.44
CA ILE A 159 -2.42 -5.24 -2.57
C ILE A 159 -3.18 -6.19 -3.48
N SER A 160 -2.84 -7.47 -3.39
CA SER A 160 -3.39 -8.52 -4.23
C SER A 160 -4.89 -8.70 -3.99
N GLY A 161 -5.63 -8.96 -5.07
CA GLY A 161 -7.03 -9.36 -5.04
C GLY A 161 -7.30 -10.66 -4.29
N ASN A 162 -6.25 -11.45 -4.00
CA ASN A 162 -6.31 -12.63 -3.13
C ASN A 162 -6.46 -12.27 -1.63
N SER A 163 -6.30 -11.00 -1.26
CA SER A 163 -6.56 -10.53 0.10
C SER A 163 -8.03 -10.74 0.49
N ASP A 164 -8.30 -10.77 1.80
CA ASP A 164 -9.66 -10.85 2.32
C ASP A 164 -10.54 -9.76 1.70
N VAL A 165 -11.74 -10.13 1.23
CA VAL A 165 -12.65 -9.22 0.53
C VAL A 165 -13.00 -7.99 1.37
N ASP A 166 -13.10 -8.13 2.69
CA ASP A 166 -13.32 -7.02 3.62
C ASP A 166 -12.19 -5.99 3.54
N VAL A 167 -10.92 -6.42 3.44
CA VAL A 167 -9.76 -5.52 3.31
C VAL A 167 -9.79 -4.75 2.00
N LEU A 168 -10.28 -5.34 0.91
CA LEU A 168 -10.29 -4.72 -0.41
C LEU A 168 -11.41 -3.68 -0.58
N ARG A 169 -12.38 -3.62 0.35
CA ARG A 169 -13.43 -2.61 0.32
C ARG A 169 -12.86 -1.25 0.68
N HIS A 170 -13.10 -0.25 -0.19
CA HIS A 170 -12.69 1.13 0.05
C HIS A 170 -13.57 1.79 1.13
N GLN A 171 -13.26 1.48 2.40
CA GLN A 171 -13.96 1.97 3.59
C GLN A 171 -13.05 1.91 4.83
N GLU A 172 -13.40 2.68 5.86
CA GLU A 172 -12.72 2.69 7.18
C GLU A 172 -13.29 1.68 8.17
N VAL A 173 -14.51 1.18 7.92
CA VAL A 173 -15.20 0.26 8.82
C VAL A 173 -15.03 -1.19 8.38
N ASP A 174 -15.41 -2.12 9.26
CA ASP A 174 -15.40 -3.57 8.99
C ASP A 174 -14.05 -4.13 8.52
N GLY A 175 -12.96 -3.51 8.97
CA GLY A 175 -11.60 -3.92 8.60
C GLY A 175 -11.19 -3.52 7.18
N GLY A 176 -11.91 -2.57 6.56
CA GLY A 176 -11.69 -2.12 5.19
C GLY A 176 -10.32 -1.52 4.88
N LEU A 177 -10.11 -1.22 3.59
CA LEU A 177 -8.83 -0.77 3.02
C LEU A 177 -8.25 0.43 3.75
N LEU A 178 -9.10 1.40 4.13
CA LEU A 178 -8.64 2.61 4.81
C LEU A 178 -8.25 2.31 6.27
N ASN A 179 -8.92 1.36 6.94
CA ASN A 179 -8.51 0.87 8.27
C ASN A 179 -7.19 0.11 8.20
N TYR A 180 -6.99 -0.69 7.15
CA TYR A 180 -5.71 -1.33 6.90
C TYR A 180 -4.60 -0.30 6.72
N PHE A 181 -4.80 0.74 5.90
CA PHE A 181 -3.83 1.83 5.76
C PHE A 181 -3.54 2.54 7.10
N GLU A 182 -4.55 2.76 7.93
CA GLU A 182 -4.36 3.31 9.28
C GLU A 182 -3.49 2.40 10.15
N SER A 183 -3.66 1.08 10.06
CA SER A 183 -2.81 0.10 10.76
C SER A 183 -1.35 0.15 10.34
N LEU A 184 -1.07 0.64 9.12
CA LEU A 184 0.27 0.90 8.59
C LEU A 184 0.80 2.27 8.99
N GLY A 185 0.01 3.09 9.70
CA GLY A 185 0.27 4.47 10.12
C GLY A 185 0.04 5.52 9.04
N TYR A 186 -0.86 5.26 8.09
CA TYR A 186 -1.21 6.19 7.02
C TYR A 186 -2.67 6.60 7.11
N SER A 187 -2.95 7.87 6.84
CA SER A 187 -4.31 8.42 6.86
C SER A 187 -4.52 9.33 5.66
N GLY A 188 -5.79 9.66 5.39
CA GLY A 188 -6.17 10.52 4.27
C GLY A 188 -5.57 11.93 4.38
N GLU A 189 -5.63 12.67 3.28
CA GLU A 189 -5.06 14.02 3.20
C GLU A 189 -5.60 14.95 4.30
N CYS A 190 -4.69 15.74 4.88
CA CYS A 190 -5.01 16.75 5.89
C CYS A 190 -6.07 17.73 5.38
N LEU A 191 -7.25 17.73 6.00
CA LEU A 191 -8.32 18.71 5.77
C LEU A 191 -8.67 18.91 4.28
N GLY A 192 -8.51 17.86 3.46
CA GLY A 192 -8.77 17.91 2.01
C GLY A 192 -7.80 18.76 1.20
N GLN A 193 -6.64 19.12 1.75
CA GLN A 193 -5.61 19.86 1.02
C GLN A 193 -4.89 18.92 0.03
N THR A 194 -5.33 18.97 -1.22
CA THR A 194 -4.67 18.31 -2.35
C THR A 194 -3.42 19.12 -2.73
N GLY A 195 -2.34 19.00 -1.96
CA GLY A 195 -1.09 19.75 -2.14
C GLY A 195 -0.31 19.44 -3.44
N GLY A 196 -0.88 18.68 -4.38
CA GLY A 196 -0.27 18.32 -5.65
C GLY A 196 -1.32 18.04 -6.73
N SER A 197 -0.85 17.86 -7.98
CA SER A 197 -1.74 17.47 -9.07
C SER A 197 -2.35 16.09 -8.82
N ARG A 198 -3.62 15.92 -9.23
CA ARG A 198 -4.22 14.59 -9.31
C ARG A 198 -3.53 13.83 -10.43
N GLN A 199 -3.00 12.67 -10.11
CA GLN A 199 -2.33 11.81 -11.07
C GLN A 199 -3.32 10.75 -11.59
N GLY A 200 -3.16 10.40 -12.86
CA GLY A 200 -3.89 9.31 -13.48
C GLY A 200 -3.11 8.00 -13.45
N MET A 201 -3.76 6.90 -13.77
CA MET A 201 -3.13 5.63 -14.11
C MET A 201 -4.10 4.81 -14.97
N ASP A 202 -3.58 4.07 -15.95
CA ASP A 202 -4.33 3.09 -16.71
C ASP A 202 -3.92 1.69 -16.24
N LEU A 203 -4.85 0.98 -15.61
CA LEU A 203 -4.59 -0.36 -15.05
C LEU A 203 -4.85 -1.48 -16.07
N GLY A 204 -5.10 -1.15 -17.35
CA GLY A 204 -5.40 -2.14 -18.39
C GLY A 204 -6.68 -2.93 -18.10
N ASP A 205 -7.61 -2.36 -17.33
CA ASP A 205 -8.83 -3.04 -16.87
C ASP A 205 -10.08 -2.66 -17.67
N GLY A 206 -9.92 -1.89 -18.74
CA GLY A 206 -11.01 -1.43 -19.61
C GLY A 206 -11.63 -0.09 -19.19
N HIS A 207 -11.16 0.52 -18.10
CA HIS A 207 -11.55 1.90 -17.75
C HIS A 207 -10.68 2.97 -18.43
N GLY A 208 -9.53 2.59 -19.00
CA GLY A 208 -8.52 3.53 -19.47
C GLY A 208 -7.93 4.36 -18.32
N ASN A 209 -7.51 5.59 -18.61
CA ASN A 209 -6.92 6.48 -17.62
C ASN A 209 -7.94 6.86 -16.51
N LYS A 210 -7.72 6.38 -15.29
CA LYS A 210 -8.47 6.80 -14.09
C LYS A 210 -7.63 7.72 -13.22
N ASN A 211 -8.27 8.72 -12.63
CA ASN A 211 -7.65 9.48 -11.55
C ASN A 211 -7.41 8.55 -10.33
N GLN A 212 -6.39 8.87 -9.55
CA GLN A 212 -6.15 8.28 -8.23
C GLN A 212 -7.43 8.27 -7.38
N THR A 213 -7.60 7.23 -6.57
CA THR A 213 -8.69 7.12 -5.60
C THR A 213 -8.50 8.14 -4.47
N ALA A 214 -7.32 8.13 -3.85
CA ALA A 214 -6.91 9.11 -2.84
C ALA A 214 -5.37 9.16 -2.71
N VAL A 215 -4.88 10.09 -1.88
CA VAL A 215 -3.49 10.09 -1.37
C VAL A 215 -3.53 9.74 0.11
N MET A 216 -2.69 8.81 0.52
CA MET A 216 -2.48 8.45 1.92
C MET A 216 -1.12 8.97 2.35
N ARG A 217 -1.07 9.67 3.48
CA ARG A 217 0.16 10.28 4.01
C ARG A 217 0.49 9.67 5.35
N TRP A 218 1.79 9.54 5.63
CA TRP A 218 2.26 9.11 6.94
C TRP A 218 1.68 10.04 8.01
N ASN A 219 0.95 9.46 8.98
CA ASN A 219 0.19 10.22 9.95
C ASN A 219 0.97 10.51 11.24
N TYR A 220 2.24 10.14 11.36
CA TYR A 220 3.06 10.42 12.55
C TYR A 220 2.45 9.95 13.89
N GLY A 221 1.56 8.96 13.87
CA GLY A 221 0.84 8.48 15.06
C GLY A 221 -0.40 9.29 15.41
N ASP A 222 -0.79 10.27 14.59
CA ASP A 222 -2.02 11.05 14.72
C ASP A 222 -2.80 11.01 13.38
N PRO A 223 -3.79 10.10 13.26
CA PRO A 223 -4.63 9.97 12.07
C PRO A 223 -5.39 11.23 11.66
N GLN A 224 -5.63 12.17 12.59
CA GLN A 224 -6.45 13.36 12.36
C GLN A 224 -5.61 14.57 11.94
N LEU A 225 -4.46 14.80 12.59
CA LEU A 225 -3.63 16.00 12.38
C LEU A 225 -2.21 15.69 11.87
N GLY A 226 -1.75 14.47 12.00
CA GLY A 226 -0.37 14.15 11.67
C GLY A 226 -0.09 14.11 10.17
N THR A 227 -1.10 13.93 9.32
CA THR A 227 -0.95 14.14 7.87
C THR A 227 -0.71 15.62 7.53
N CYS A 228 -1.16 16.56 8.37
CA CYS A 228 -0.82 17.99 8.25
C CYS A 228 0.65 18.24 8.62
N THR A 229 1.19 17.45 9.54
CA THR A 229 2.61 17.49 9.91
C THR A 229 3.49 16.93 8.79
N GLN A 230 3.02 15.91 8.06
CA GLN A 230 3.71 15.40 6.86
C GLN A 230 3.83 16.48 5.77
N THR A 231 2.78 17.26 5.53
CA THR A 231 2.87 18.40 4.60
C THR A 231 3.99 19.36 5.00
N VAL A 232 4.24 19.60 6.28
CA VAL A 232 5.27 20.56 6.71
C VAL A 232 6.68 19.94 6.70
N ILE A 233 6.83 18.69 7.13
CA ILE A 233 8.13 18.06 7.43
C ILE A 233 8.57 17.06 6.33
N GLY A 234 7.71 16.78 5.36
CA GLY A 234 7.91 15.71 4.39
C GLY A 234 7.68 14.35 5.03
N GLY A 235 7.82 13.29 4.24
CA GLY A 235 7.64 11.92 4.71
C GLY A 235 7.03 11.02 3.66
N ASN A 236 6.82 9.78 4.06
CA ASN A 236 6.26 8.77 3.18
C ASN A 236 4.80 9.05 2.85
N HIS A 237 4.43 8.85 1.60
CA HIS A 237 3.05 8.88 1.14
C HIS A 237 2.86 7.89 0.00
N PHE A 238 1.61 7.58 -0.32
CA PHE A 238 1.29 6.87 -1.54
C PHE A 238 -0.03 7.33 -2.15
N ARG A 239 -0.10 7.24 -3.46
CA ARG A 239 -1.35 7.33 -4.24
C ARG A 239 -1.80 5.93 -4.58
N TYR A 240 -3.09 5.70 -4.77
CA TYR A 240 -3.56 4.37 -5.15
C TYR A 240 -4.74 4.36 -6.12
N TRP A 241 -4.85 3.25 -6.84
CA TRP A 241 -5.88 2.93 -7.83
C TRP A 241 -6.38 1.51 -7.60
N ILE A 242 -7.65 1.25 -7.94
CA ILE A 242 -8.28 -0.07 -7.79
C ILE A 242 -8.52 -0.64 -9.19
N GLN A 243 -8.09 -1.88 -9.40
CA GLN A 243 -8.31 -2.62 -10.65
C GLN A 243 -9.70 -3.27 -10.64
N ASP A 244 -10.70 -2.47 -10.96
CA ASP A 244 -12.14 -2.77 -10.87
C ASP A 244 -12.85 -2.75 -12.24
N GLY A 245 -12.09 -2.68 -13.33
CA GLY A 245 -12.63 -2.53 -14.67
C GLY A 245 -13.21 -3.80 -15.30
N PRO A 246 -14.10 -3.63 -16.30
CA PRO A 246 -14.87 -4.72 -16.90
C PRO A 246 -14.02 -5.78 -17.61
N GLU A 247 -12.78 -5.47 -17.96
CA GLU A 247 -11.90 -6.39 -18.67
C GLU A 247 -10.91 -7.11 -17.75
N ALA A 248 -10.66 -6.61 -16.54
CA ALA A 248 -9.65 -7.15 -15.64
C ALA A 248 -9.95 -6.87 -14.15
N ASN A 249 -11.21 -7.04 -13.72
CA ASN A 249 -11.59 -6.80 -12.33
C ASN A 249 -10.98 -7.86 -11.39
N SER A 250 -9.87 -7.51 -10.75
CA SER A 250 -9.27 -8.31 -9.68
C SER A 250 -9.59 -7.77 -8.29
N GLY A 251 -9.99 -6.50 -8.19
CA GLY A 251 -10.08 -5.77 -6.92
C GLY A 251 -8.71 -5.45 -6.31
N ALA A 252 -7.60 -5.77 -6.99
CA ALA A 252 -6.26 -5.44 -6.52
C ALA A 252 -6.06 -3.93 -6.46
N VAL A 253 -5.26 -3.47 -5.49
CA VAL A 253 -4.99 -2.06 -5.25
C VAL A 253 -3.54 -1.76 -5.59
N PHE A 254 -3.33 -0.89 -6.58
CA PHE A 254 -2.00 -0.48 -7.06
C PHE A 254 -1.59 0.81 -6.35
N LEU A 255 -0.43 0.81 -5.71
CA LEU A 255 0.08 1.91 -4.88
C LEU A 255 1.37 2.47 -5.48
N ALA A 256 1.40 3.77 -5.70
CA ALA A 256 2.61 4.52 -6.02
C ALA A 256 3.15 5.17 -4.76
N ALA A 257 4.10 4.51 -4.08
CA ALA A 257 4.66 4.94 -2.82
C ALA A 257 6.00 5.67 -3.00
N SER A 258 6.18 6.75 -2.26
CA SER A 258 7.41 7.54 -2.28
C SER A 258 7.64 8.27 -0.94
N VAL A 259 8.84 8.83 -0.76
CA VAL A 259 9.16 9.71 0.37
C VAL A 259 9.45 11.10 -0.15
N GLU A 260 8.66 12.07 0.31
CA GLU A 260 8.81 13.49 -0.02
C GLU A 260 9.72 14.21 0.99
N LEU A 261 10.47 15.19 0.51
CA LEU A 261 11.13 16.22 1.29
C LEU A 261 10.11 17.19 1.91
N PRO A 262 10.49 18.02 2.90
CA PRO A 262 9.62 19.06 3.45
C PRO A 262 9.10 20.06 2.41
N ILE A 263 8.00 20.75 2.70
CA ILE A 263 7.45 21.81 1.81
C ILE A 263 8.45 22.95 1.55
N ALA A 264 9.34 23.22 2.52
CA ALA A 264 10.42 24.20 2.38
C ALA A 264 11.40 23.85 1.25
N GLN A 265 11.40 22.59 0.80
CA GLN A 265 12.17 22.07 -0.33
C GLN A 265 11.26 21.69 -1.50
N GLY A 266 10.03 22.20 -1.52
CA GLY A 266 9.08 22.04 -2.62
C GLY A 266 8.41 20.66 -2.72
N HIS A 267 8.45 19.83 -1.67
CA HIS A 267 7.96 18.45 -1.70
C HIS A 267 8.60 17.59 -2.80
N ASP A 268 9.86 17.89 -3.18
CA ASP A 268 10.63 17.01 -4.07
C ASP A 268 10.83 15.63 -3.43
N ILE A 269 11.13 14.61 -4.23
CA ILE A 269 11.33 13.24 -3.74
C ILE A 269 12.74 13.12 -3.18
N VAL A 270 12.89 12.46 -2.04
CA VAL A 270 14.23 12.19 -1.47
C VAL A 270 15.03 11.28 -2.41
N ARG A 271 16.37 11.30 -2.28
CA ARG A 271 17.22 10.31 -2.96
C ARG A 271 16.77 8.89 -2.64
N ASN A 272 16.66 8.06 -3.68
CA ASN A 272 16.13 6.70 -3.66
C ASN A 272 14.69 6.62 -3.10
N GLY A 273 13.93 7.71 -3.17
CA GLY A 273 12.67 7.88 -2.45
C GLY A 273 11.53 6.97 -2.88
N TYR A 274 11.50 6.48 -4.12
CA TYR A 274 10.51 5.48 -4.55
C TYR A 274 10.78 4.13 -3.91
N ASN A 275 12.02 3.62 -4.00
CA ASN A 275 12.39 2.34 -3.42
C ASN A 275 12.30 2.40 -1.88
N ILE A 276 12.77 3.49 -1.27
CA ILE A 276 12.63 3.73 0.19
C ILE A 276 11.15 3.83 0.58
N GLY A 277 10.32 4.48 -0.24
CA GLY A 277 8.88 4.65 -0.01
C GLY A 277 8.18 3.30 0.17
N ARG A 278 8.41 2.39 -0.78
CA ARG A 278 7.92 1.01 -0.72
C ARG A 278 8.44 0.29 0.52
N ASP A 279 9.75 0.33 0.72
CA ASP A 279 10.45 -0.43 1.76
C ASP A 279 10.10 0.01 3.18
N GLU A 280 9.77 1.30 3.37
CA GLU A 280 9.27 1.78 4.65
C GLU A 280 7.85 1.26 4.95
N ILE A 281 6.98 1.11 3.95
CA ILE A 281 5.66 0.50 4.15
C ILE A 281 5.84 -0.97 4.54
N VAL A 282 6.68 -1.71 3.82
CA VAL A 282 7.04 -3.10 4.17
C VAL A 282 7.61 -3.16 5.59
N GLY A 283 8.52 -2.26 5.95
CA GLY A 283 9.10 -2.18 7.30
C GLY A 283 8.08 -1.87 8.40
N ASN A 284 7.03 -1.09 8.13
CA ASN A 284 5.96 -0.86 9.11
C ASN A 284 5.11 -2.11 9.38
N ILE A 285 5.01 -2.99 8.38
CA ILE A 285 4.29 -4.26 8.50
C ILE A 285 5.13 -5.26 9.29
N THR A 286 6.41 -5.37 8.94
CA THR A 286 7.31 -6.41 9.45
C THR A 286 8.03 -6.03 10.74
N GLU A 287 8.03 -4.74 11.09
CA GLU A 287 8.85 -4.15 12.14
C GLU A 287 10.37 -4.30 11.90
N GLU A 288 10.76 -4.46 10.64
CA GLU A 288 12.16 -4.64 10.22
C GLU A 288 12.66 -3.53 9.30
N VAL A 289 13.98 -3.36 9.24
CA VAL A 289 14.62 -2.48 8.26
C VAL A 289 14.87 -3.27 6.98
N ILE A 290 14.17 -2.90 5.91
CA ILE A 290 14.33 -3.55 4.61
C ILE A 290 15.65 -3.12 3.96
N PRO A 291 16.48 -4.06 3.47
CA PRO A 291 17.79 -3.78 2.89
C PRO A 291 17.65 -3.30 1.44
N THR A 292 17.15 -2.08 1.25
CA THR A 292 16.77 -1.50 -0.06
C THR A 292 17.75 -1.75 -1.21
N LEU A 293 19.06 -1.64 -0.98
CA LEU A 293 20.07 -1.80 -2.02
C LEU A 293 20.40 -3.27 -2.37
N ASN A 294 20.04 -4.22 -1.50
CA ASN A 294 20.35 -5.64 -1.65
C ASN A 294 19.08 -6.49 -1.81
N LEU A 295 17.98 -5.86 -2.20
CA LEU A 295 16.69 -6.52 -2.38
C LEU A 295 16.74 -7.44 -3.61
N THR A 296 16.12 -8.60 -3.48
CA THR A 296 16.02 -9.63 -4.53
C THR A 296 14.59 -10.15 -4.61
N ALA A 297 14.22 -10.76 -5.74
CA ALA A 297 12.90 -11.36 -5.92
C ALA A 297 12.62 -12.54 -4.95
N ASP A 298 13.67 -13.12 -4.35
CA ASP A 298 13.54 -14.19 -3.35
C ASP A 298 13.20 -13.67 -1.96
N HIS A 299 13.28 -12.35 -1.73
CA HIS A 299 12.87 -11.77 -0.46
C HIS A 299 11.35 -11.88 -0.31
N ALA A 300 10.95 -12.48 0.81
CA ALA A 300 9.58 -12.50 1.27
C ALA A 300 9.57 -12.06 2.74
N TYR A 301 8.51 -11.36 3.13
CA TYR A 301 8.32 -10.92 4.49
C TYR A 301 6.90 -11.21 4.94
N THR A 302 6.71 -11.28 6.26
CA THR A 302 5.37 -11.35 6.84
C THR A 302 5.32 -10.45 8.05
N GLY A 303 4.15 -9.91 8.37
CA GLY A 303 4.00 -9.09 9.55
C GLY A 303 2.55 -8.93 9.99
N ARG A 304 2.37 -8.32 11.16
CA ARG A 304 1.05 -8.00 11.70
C ARG A 304 0.95 -6.52 11.99
N THR A 305 -0.23 -5.98 11.73
CA THR A 305 -0.58 -4.60 12.03
C THR A 305 -1.98 -4.56 12.64
N SER A 306 -2.29 -3.55 13.43
CA SER A 306 -3.61 -3.43 14.05
C SER A 306 -4.10 -1.98 14.04
N ALA A 307 -5.40 -1.79 13.82
CA ALA A 307 -6.09 -0.51 13.93
C ALA A 307 -7.57 -0.74 14.26
N ASN A 308 -8.14 0.12 15.12
CA ASN A 308 -9.56 0.11 15.49
C ASN A 308 -10.10 -1.27 15.93
N GLY A 309 -9.26 -2.06 16.62
CA GLY A 309 -9.58 -3.39 17.13
C GLY A 309 -9.55 -4.52 16.08
N TYR A 310 -9.12 -4.25 14.85
CA TYR A 310 -8.80 -5.26 13.85
C TYR A 310 -7.29 -5.57 13.89
N THR A 311 -6.94 -6.84 13.69
CA THR A 311 -5.56 -7.29 13.48
C THR A 311 -5.45 -7.90 12.10
N TYR A 312 -4.49 -7.40 11.32
CA TYR A 312 -4.18 -7.82 9.97
C TYR A 312 -2.89 -8.62 9.96
N PHE A 313 -2.88 -9.69 9.18
CA PHE A 313 -1.66 -10.39 8.78
C PHE A 313 -1.40 -10.09 7.31
N THR A 314 -0.17 -9.77 6.96
CA THR A 314 0.24 -9.52 5.57
C THR A 314 1.40 -10.42 5.19
N ASP A 315 1.23 -11.18 4.11
CA ASP A 315 2.30 -11.88 3.38
C ASP A 315 2.80 -10.97 2.25
N ILE A 316 4.11 -10.78 2.16
CA ILE A 316 4.75 -9.86 1.23
C ILE A 316 5.75 -10.62 0.37
N LYS A 317 5.59 -10.54 -0.95
CA LYS A 317 6.54 -11.08 -1.93
C LYS A 317 7.01 -9.99 -2.87
N PHE A 318 8.29 -10.01 -3.21
CA PHE A 318 8.83 -9.11 -4.23
C PHE A 318 8.80 -9.78 -5.60
N VAL A 319 8.29 -9.06 -6.60
CA VAL A 319 8.23 -9.51 -7.98
C VAL A 319 8.94 -8.54 -8.90
N THR A 320 9.42 -9.04 -10.05
CA THR A 320 10.06 -8.27 -11.12
C THR A 320 9.26 -8.36 -12.41
N GLY A 321 9.58 -7.52 -13.40
CA GLY A 321 8.96 -7.55 -14.74
C GLY A 321 7.75 -6.63 -14.90
N LEU A 322 7.17 -6.17 -13.80
CA LEU A 322 6.14 -5.13 -13.80
C LEU A 322 6.75 -3.73 -14.01
N LEU A 323 7.79 -3.41 -13.23
CA LEU A 323 8.62 -2.22 -13.37
C LEU A 323 9.99 -2.60 -13.92
N GLU A 324 10.63 -1.68 -14.64
CA GLU A 324 12.01 -1.82 -15.08
C GLU A 324 12.94 -1.22 -14.03
N ASN A 325 14.16 -1.73 -13.91
CA ASN A 325 15.21 -1.10 -13.12
C ASN A 325 15.83 0.04 -13.94
N THR A 326 15.31 1.27 -13.81
CA THR A 326 15.63 2.39 -14.71
C THR A 326 15.43 3.78 -14.08
N ASN A 327 16.00 4.79 -14.72
CA ASN A 327 15.71 6.21 -14.53
C ASN A 327 14.78 6.75 -15.63
N ASP A 328 14.62 6.01 -16.72
CA ASP A 328 13.88 6.46 -17.89
C ASP A 328 12.38 6.48 -17.61
N GLY A 329 11.73 7.60 -17.94
CA GLY A 329 10.29 7.77 -17.70
C GLY A 329 9.89 7.97 -16.23
N ILE A 330 10.84 7.97 -15.29
CA ILE A 330 10.56 8.15 -13.87
C ILE A 330 10.57 9.63 -13.51
N ASN A 331 9.49 10.10 -12.88
CA ASN A 331 9.41 11.49 -12.43
C ASN A 331 10.50 11.78 -11.39
N HIS A 332 11.07 12.99 -11.38
CA HIS A 332 12.21 13.37 -10.52
C HIS A 332 13.47 12.51 -10.68
N ASN A 333 13.64 11.77 -11.78
CA ASN A 333 14.74 10.81 -11.94
C ASN A 333 16.15 11.37 -11.61
N THR A 334 16.46 12.59 -12.04
CA THR A 334 17.77 13.20 -11.82
C THR A 334 18.08 13.52 -10.35
N THR A 335 17.06 13.76 -9.51
CA THR A 335 17.23 14.05 -8.07
C THR A 335 17.04 12.81 -7.20
N VAL A 336 16.28 11.82 -7.70
CA VAL A 336 15.98 10.58 -6.97
C VAL A 336 17.06 9.53 -7.16
N GLN A 337 17.68 9.41 -8.32
CA GLN A 337 18.74 8.42 -8.53
C GLN A 337 19.94 8.67 -7.59
N ILE A 338 20.70 7.60 -7.32
CA ILE A 338 22.05 7.71 -6.76
C ILE A 338 22.99 7.20 -7.84
N GLU A 339 23.68 8.13 -8.49
CA GLU A 339 24.54 7.85 -9.65
C GLU A 339 25.55 6.74 -9.35
N GLY A 340 25.57 5.70 -10.18
CA GLY A 340 26.45 4.54 -10.02
C GLY A 340 26.05 3.56 -8.91
N VAL A 341 24.93 3.79 -8.22
CA VAL A 341 24.51 2.97 -7.06
C VAL A 341 23.12 2.37 -7.27
N VAL A 342 22.11 3.21 -7.48
CA VAL A 342 20.72 2.75 -7.65
C VAL A 342 19.94 3.69 -8.54
N ASN A 343 19.18 3.10 -9.45
CA ASN A 343 18.25 3.84 -10.29
C ASN A 343 17.04 4.32 -9.48
N SER A 344 16.27 5.24 -10.06
CA SER A 344 15.08 5.82 -9.45
C SER A 344 14.03 4.77 -9.10
N THR A 345 13.94 3.71 -9.89
CA THR A 345 13.29 2.45 -9.53
C THR A 345 14.27 1.30 -9.68
N ASP A 346 14.25 0.36 -8.75
CA ASP A 346 15.06 -0.87 -8.77
C ASP A 346 14.37 -2.03 -9.53
N GLY A 347 13.18 -1.80 -10.09
CA GLY A 347 12.39 -2.79 -10.83
C GLY A 347 11.58 -3.77 -9.96
N TYR A 348 11.66 -3.67 -8.63
CA TYR A 348 10.90 -4.52 -7.73
C TYR A 348 9.54 -3.91 -7.35
N VAL A 349 8.51 -4.75 -7.37
CA VAL A 349 7.17 -4.44 -6.85
C VAL A 349 6.89 -5.35 -5.65
N ALA A 350 6.46 -4.77 -4.53
CA ALA A 350 6.04 -5.56 -3.38
C ALA A 350 4.56 -5.91 -3.50
N VAL A 351 4.23 -7.20 -3.49
CA VAL A 351 2.85 -7.72 -3.56
C VAL A 351 2.42 -8.16 -2.17
N PHE A 352 1.35 -7.58 -1.67
CA PHE A 352 0.78 -7.83 -0.35
C PHE A 352 -0.46 -8.72 -0.48
N GLU A 353 -0.50 -9.83 0.25
CA GLU A 353 -1.71 -10.60 0.49
C GLU A 353 -2.13 -10.41 1.96
N VAL A 354 -3.28 -9.77 2.17
CA VAL A 354 -3.71 -9.29 3.50
C VAL A 354 -4.90 -10.09 4.00
N ARG A 355 -4.85 -10.55 5.24
CA ARG A 355 -5.92 -11.28 5.91
C ARG A 355 -6.26 -10.63 7.25
N ILE A 356 -7.53 -10.64 7.62
CA ILE A 356 -7.99 -10.21 8.94
C ILE A 356 -7.92 -11.41 9.88
N GLU A 357 -6.99 -11.39 10.82
CA GLU A 357 -6.85 -12.45 11.83
C GLU A 357 -7.76 -12.21 13.04
N GLU A 358 -7.99 -10.95 13.42
CA GLU A 358 -8.83 -10.59 14.57
C GLU A 358 -9.78 -9.44 14.20
N ARG A 359 -10.99 -9.48 14.77
CA ARG A 359 -12.01 -8.44 14.63
C ARG A 359 -12.52 -8.01 16.00
N PRO A 360 -13.02 -6.77 16.16
CA PRO A 360 -13.60 -6.30 17.42
C PRO A 360 -14.78 -7.19 17.86
N GLU A 361 -14.95 -7.38 19.18
CA GLU A 361 -16.09 -8.13 19.71
C GLU A 361 -17.43 -7.57 19.19
N GLY A 362 -18.28 -8.44 18.63
CA GLY A 362 -19.60 -8.06 18.08
C GLY A 362 -19.65 -7.76 16.58
N SER A 363 -18.52 -7.81 15.87
CA SER A 363 -18.41 -7.59 14.40
C SER A 363 -18.73 -8.82 13.53
N GLY A 364 -19.19 -9.93 14.13
CA GLY A 364 -19.35 -11.20 13.42
C GLY A 364 -20.69 -11.37 12.70
N VAL A 365 -20.65 -11.47 11.36
CA VAL A 365 -21.43 -12.52 10.68
C VAL A 365 -20.78 -13.85 11.06
N SER A 366 -21.50 -14.65 11.84
CA SER A 366 -21.04 -15.95 12.34
C SER A 366 -20.78 -16.92 11.18
N LEU A 367 -19.50 -17.21 10.89
CA LEU A 367 -19.11 -18.47 10.26
C LEU A 367 -19.14 -19.53 11.37
N ALA A 368 -20.34 -20.05 11.65
CA ALA A 368 -20.49 -21.21 12.51
C ALA A 368 -19.77 -22.40 11.86
N SER A 369 -18.58 -22.74 12.35
CA SER A 369 -17.94 -24.01 12.03
C SER A 369 -18.88 -25.13 12.47
N SER A 370 -19.43 -25.87 11.52
CA SER A 370 -20.26 -27.03 11.76
C SER A 370 -19.39 -28.18 12.29
N LYS A 371 -19.09 -28.16 13.58
CA LYS A 371 -18.59 -29.35 14.27
C LYS A 371 -19.75 -30.32 14.43
N TRP A 372 -19.78 -31.33 13.55
CA TRP A 372 -20.57 -32.53 13.74
C TRP A 372 -20.14 -33.20 15.05
N VAL A 373 -20.98 -33.09 16.08
CA VAL A 373 -20.88 -33.94 17.27
C VAL A 373 -21.50 -35.28 16.90
N VAL A 374 -20.65 -36.27 16.61
CA VAL A 374 -21.08 -37.67 16.59
C VAL A 374 -21.28 -38.10 18.04
N VAL A 375 -22.54 -38.14 18.48
CA VAL A 375 -22.92 -38.80 19.73
C VAL A 375 -22.91 -40.31 19.47
N GLY A 376 -21.79 -40.96 19.75
CA GLY A 376 -21.68 -42.41 19.81
C GLY A 376 -22.23 -42.94 21.13
N SER A 377 -23.51 -43.34 21.14
CA SER A 377 -24.10 -44.13 22.22
C SER A 377 -23.58 -45.56 22.17
N LEU A 378 -22.58 -45.89 22.99
CA LEU A 378 -22.19 -47.28 23.27
C LEU A 378 -22.87 -47.73 24.56
N LEU A 379 -23.97 -48.45 24.36
CA LEU A 379 -24.74 -49.15 25.36
C LEU A 379 -23.87 -50.28 25.97
N ALA A 380 -23.57 -50.18 27.25
CA ALA A 380 -22.93 -51.24 28.01
C ALA A 380 -23.94 -52.38 28.24
N LEU A 381 -23.69 -53.55 27.65
CA LEU A 381 -24.37 -54.80 27.98
C LEU A 381 -23.49 -55.59 28.94
N ALA A 382 -23.80 -55.46 30.22
CA ALA A 382 -23.36 -56.40 31.25
C ALA A 382 -24.33 -57.59 31.27
N LEU A 383 -23.80 -58.80 31.16
CA LEU A 383 -24.49 -60.04 31.50
C LEU A 383 -23.62 -60.83 32.50
N PRO A 384 -24.20 -61.33 33.61
CA PRO A 384 -23.53 -62.25 34.51
C PRO A 384 -23.97 -63.72 34.29
N PHE A 385 -23.01 -64.62 34.50
CA PHE A 385 -23.09 -65.91 35.20
C PHE A 385 -23.82 -67.16 34.64
N MET A 386 -23.07 -68.29 34.80
CA MET A 386 -23.43 -69.73 34.93
C MET A 386 -24.04 -70.40 33.69
N LEU A 387 -23.55 -71.55 33.21
CA LEU A 387 -23.05 -72.76 33.88
C LEU A 387 -22.02 -73.48 33.00
#